data_AF-A0A0G1V0B9-F1
#
_entry.id   AF-A0A0G1V0B9-F1
#
_cell.length_a   1.000
_cell.length_b   1.000
_cell.length_c   1.000
_cell.angle_alpha   90.00
_cell.angle_beta   90.00
_cell.angle_gamma   90.00
#
_symmetry.space_group_name_H-M   'P 1'
#
loop_
_entity.id
_entity.type
_entity.pdbx_description
1 polymer ?
#
loop_
_entity_poly.entity_id
_entity_poly.type
_entity_poly.pdbx_seq_one_letter_code
_entity_poly.pdbx_strand_id
1 'polypeptide(L)'
;MDIQNSLLFSRQSKMAKRGQAAVFIIIGLIMAVSFILLGTANKENTSKLEPETENVRIDDSNIRAFAQFCVDTLAKNAVFYLGFVGGNLKNDVFPQFFHYDRFYRIPYYYYEGNSLILTEEGFKNLVLAKYMNENLRKCTNNFKAFENLRIVDSSARTTVEMSDDEVIF
;
A
#
# COMPACT_ATOMS: atom_id res chain seq x y z
N MET A 1 -77.26 -69.12 19.84
CA MET A 1 -75.82 -69.05 20.14
C MET A 1 -75.07 -68.90 18.83
N ASP A 2 -74.40 -67.77 18.69
CA ASP A 2 -73.21 -67.48 17.86
C ASP A 2 -73.22 -67.67 16.33
N ILE A 3 -73.60 -66.60 15.61
CA ILE A 3 -73.23 -66.38 14.20
C ILE A 3 -72.49 -65.03 14.00
N GLN A 4 -72.20 -64.27 15.05
CA GLN A 4 -71.87 -62.84 14.88
C GLN A 4 -70.38 -62.46 14.89
N ASN A 5 -69.44 -63.42 14.95
CA ASN A 5 -68.03 -63.11 15.22
C ASN A 5 -67.03 -63.26 14.06
N SER A 6 -67.46 -63.53 12.82
CA SER A 6 -66.53 -63.73 11.71
C SER A 6 -66.43 -62.59 10.69
N LEU A 7 -67.23 -61.52 10.80
CA LEU A 7 -67.31 -60.48 9.75
C LEU A 7 -66.58 -59.16 10.03
N LEU A 8 -65.96 -58.99 11.21
CA LEU A 8 -65.33 -57.70 11.57
C LEU A 8 -63.82 -57.62 11.31
N PHE A 9 -63.17 -58.65 10.76
CA PHE A 9 -61.71 -58.64 10.59
C PHE A 9 -61.19 -58.28 9.19
N SER A 10 -62.05 -58.14 8.16
CA SER A 10 -61.54 -57.97 6.77
C SER A 10 -61.45 -56.53 6.25
N ARG A 11 -61.82 -55.50 7.05
CA ARG A 11 -61.99 -54.12 6.53
C ARG A 11 -61.01 -53.05 7.04
N GLN A 12 -59.81 -53.42 7.51
CA GLN A 12 -58.81 -52.45 7.98
C GLN A 12 -57.46 -52.41 7.23
N SER A 13 -57.32 -52.94 6.01
CA SER A 13 -56.00 -52.94 5.33
C SER A 13 -55.79 -51.91 4.21
N LYS A 14 -56.75 -51.03 3.89
CA LYS A 14 -56.60 -50.06 2.77
C LYS A 14 -56.30 -48.60 3.15
N MET A 15 -56.41 -48.19 4.42
CA MET A 15 -56.16 -46.78 4.83
C MET A 15 -54.74 -46.50 5.37
N ALA A 16 -53.87 -47.51 5.51
CA ALA A 16 -52.53 -47.31 6.07
C ALA A 16 -51.49 -46.69 5.08
N LYS A 17 -51.76 -46.72 3.76
CA LYS A 17 -50.78 -46.30 2.74
C LYS A 17 -50.78 -44.80 2.40
N ARG A 18 -51.86 -44.07 2.70
CA ARG A 18 -51.97 -42.62 2.41
C ARG A 18 -51.41 -41.72 3.52
N GLY A 19 -51.37 -42.21 4.78
CA GLY A 19 -50.83 -41.46 5.92
C GLY A 19 -49.31 -41.34 5.91
N GLN A 20 -48.59 -42.40 5.48
CA GLN A 20 -47.12 -42.37 5.43
C GLN A 20 -46.58 -41.33 4.43
N ALA A 21 -47.24 -41.17 3.27
CA ALA A 21 -46.84 -40.16 2.28
C ALA A 21 -46.96 -38.73 2.83
N ALA A 22 -48.01 -38.45 3.62
CA ALA A 22 -48.18 -37.14 4.26
C ALA A 22 -47.06 -36.81 5.25
N VAL A 23 -46.56 -37.82 5.98
CA VAL A 23 -45.44 -37.65 6.92
C VAL A 23 -44.16 -37.25 6.19
N PHE A 24 -43.85 -37.88 5.06
CA PHE A 24 -42.67 -37.50 4.25
C PHE A 24 -42.78 -36.09 3.67
N ILE A 25 -43.99 -35.66 3.26
CA ILE A 25 -44.23 -34.30 2.75
C ILE A 25 -43.98 -33.25 3.85
N ILE A 26 -44.49 -33.49 5.07
CA ILE A 26 -44.31 -32.58 6.20
C ILE A 26 -42.83 -32.47 6.57
N ILE A 27 -42.12 -33.60 6.62
CA ILE A 27 -40.67 -33.63 6.92
C ILE A 27 -39.88 -32.86 5.84
N GLY A 28 -40.21 -33.06 4.56
CA GLY A 28 -39.58 -32.33 3.46
C GLY A 28 -39.80 -30.82 3.54
N LEU A 29 -41.00 -30.40 3.95
CA LEU A 29 -41.34 -28.98 4.10
C LEU A 29 -40.59 -28.35 5.29
N ILE A 30 -40.45 -29.06 6.41
CA ILE A 30 -39.65 -28.63 7.56
C ILE A 30 -38.18 -28.47 7.17
N MET A 31 -37.61 -29.43 6.43
CA MET A 31 -36.24 -29.34 5.94
C MET A 31 -36.07 -28.15 4.97
N ALA A 32 -36.99 -27.96 4.03
CA ALA A 32 -36.92 -26.86 3.07
C ALA A 32 -36.94 -25.48 3.76
N VAL A 33 -37.82 -25.28 4.75
CA VAL A 33 -37.86 -24.04 5.55
C VAL A 33 -36.56 -23.84 6.32
N SER A 34 -36.00 -24.91 6.90
CA SER A 34 -34.73 -24.85 7.63
C SER A 34 -33.56 -24.42 6.73
N PHE A 35 -33.47 -24.96 5.51
CA PHE A 35 -32.44 -24.56 4.54
C PHE A 35 -32.58 -23.11 4.07
N ILE A 36 -33.82 -22.62 3.89
CA ILE A 36 -34.07 -21.22 3.51
C ILE A 36 -33.60 -20.28 4.62
N LEU A 37 -33.94 -20.58 5.88
CA LEU A 37 -33.54 -19.77 7.04
C LEU A 37 -32.01 -19.74 7.24
N LEU A 38 -31.32 -20.89 7.08
CA LEU A 38 -29.85 -20.94 7.14
C LEU A 38 -29.19 -20.21 5.97
N GLY A 39 -29.81 -20.24 4.78
CA GLY A 39 -29.32 -19.54 3.59
C GLY A 39 -29.45 -18.02 3.66
N THR A 40 -30.46 -17.49 4.37
CA THR A 40 -30.64 -16.05 4.58
C THR A 40 -29.83 -15.52 5.76
N ALA A 41 -29.66 -16.30 6.83
CA ALA A 41 -28.86 -15.90 8.00
C ALA A 41 -27.38 -15.66 7.67
N ASN A 42 -26.84 -16.35 6.66
CA ASN A 42 -25.45 -16.18 6.23
C ASN A 42 -25.24 -15.04 5.21
N LYS A 43 -26.32 -14.40 4.71
CA LYS A 43 -26.23 -13.32 3.71
C LYS A 43 -26.21 -11.92 4.32
N GLU A 44 -26.56 -11.74 5.60
CA GLU A 44 -26.52 -10.43 6.26
C GLU A 44 -25.14 -10.03 6.81
N ASN A 45 -24.17 -10.95 6.86
CA ASN A 45 -22.81 -10.66 7.36
C ASN A 45 -21.78 -10.36 6.26
N THR A 46 -22.23 -10.07 5.03
CA THR A 46 -21.38 -9.42 4.02
C THR A 46 -21.75 -7.95 3.82
N SER A 47 -22.30 -7.31 4.85
CA SER A 47 -22.06 -5.88 5.02
C SER A 47 -20.59 -5.73 5.36
N LYS A 48 -19.87 -4.87 4.62
CA LYS A 48 -18.52 -4.45 4.96
C LYS A 48 -18.53 -3.99 6.43
N LEU A 49 -18.11 -4.87 7.33
CA LEU A 49 -17.52 -4.46 8.59
C LEU A 49 -16.23 -3.76 8.17
N GLU A 50 -16.36 -2.46 7.88
CA GLU A 50 -15.25 -1.54 8.03
C GLU A 50 -14.74 -1.80 9.45
N PRO A 51 -13.52 -2.34 9.62
CA PRO A 51 -13.02 -2.60 10.96
C PRO A 51 -13.08 -1.26 11.68
N GLU A 52 -13.80 -1.24 12.80
CA GLU A 52 -13.74 -0.15 13.76
C GLU A 52 -12.25 0.05 14.01
N THR A 53 -11.69 1.13 13.45
CA THR A 53 -10.29 1.45 13.64
C THR A 53 -10.18 1.82 15.10
N GLU A 54 -9.89 0.81 15.92
CA GLU A 54 -9.24 1.01 17.19
C GLU A 54 -8.13 2.02 16.91
N ASN A 55 -8.20 3.18 17.55
CA ASN A 55 -7.16 4.21 17.51
C ASN A 55 -5.95 3.62 18.24
N VAL A 56 -5.35 2.58 17.67
CA VAL A 56 -4.04 2.09 18.02
C VAL A 56 -3.13 3.25 17.67
N ARG A 57 -2.68 3.95 18.71
CA ARG A 57 -1.66 4.98 18.58
C ARG A 57 -0.40 4.25 18.14
N ILE A 58 -0.20 4.16 16.83
CA ILE A 58 0.98 3.55 16.24
C ILE A 58 2.15 4.42 16.70
N ASP A 59 3.05 3.82 17.47
CA ASP A 59 4.34 4.44 17.79
C ASP A 59 5.15 4.53 16.49
N ASP A 60 5.19 5.72 15.92
CA ASP A 60 5.88 6.03 14.67
C ASP A 60 7.34 6.44 14.89
N SER A 61 7.83 6.42 16.15
CA SER A 61 9.18 6.90 16.50
C SER A 61 10.27 6.24 15.66
N ASN A 62 10.20 4.93 15.47
CA ASN A 62 11.15 4.17 14.67
C ASN A 62 11.05 4.51 13.17
N ILE A 63 9.84 4.75 12.64
CA ILE A 63 9.62 5.12 11.23
C ILE A 63 10.19 6.51 10.99
N ARG A 64 9.94 7.44 11.92
CA ARG A 64 10.44 8.81 11.88
C ARG A 64 11.96 8.86 11.99
N ALA A 65 12.54 8.10 12.93
CA ALA A 65 13.99 8.00 13.07
C ALA A 65 14.65 7.43 11.81
N PHE A 66 14.06 6.39 11.21
CA PHE A 66 14.51 5.84 9.94
C PHE A 66 14.43 6.85 8.79
N ALA A 67 13.29 7.55 8.66
CA ALA A 67 13.11 8.57 7.65
C ALA A 67 14.10 9.73 7.82
N GLN A 68 14.32 10.18 9.06
CA GLN A 68 15.28 11.23 9.38
C GLN A 68 16.71 10.81 9.01
N PHE A 69 17.14 9.61 9.44
CA PHE A 69 18.46 9.07 9.10
C PHE A 69 18.67 8.98 7.58
N CYS A 70 17.64 8.55 6.84
CA CYS A 70 17.64 8.52 5.39
C CYS A 70 17.83 9.92 4.80
N VAL A 71 17.04 10.90 5.23
CA VAL A 71 17.15 12.29 4.75
C VAL A 71 18.53 12.86 5.04
N ASP A 72 19.04 12.70 6.26
CA ASP A 72 20.33 13.24 6.67
C ASP A 72 21.49 12.63 5.87
N THR A 73 21.48 11.31 5.71
CA THR A 73 22.49 10.58 4.93
C THR A 73 22.43 10.97 3.45
N LEU A 74 21.22 11.06 2.89
CA LEU A 74 21.03 11.45 1.50
C LEU A 74 21.47 12.89 1.26
N ALA A 75 21.18 13.82 2.18
CA ALA A 75 21.58 15.22 2.08
C ALA A 75 23.10 15.38 2.08
N LYS A 76 23.80 14.71 3.01
CA LYS A 76 25.27 14.70 3.07
C LYS A 76 25.89 14.17 1.77
N ASN A 77 25.38 13.03 1.30
CA ASN A 77 25.82 12.43 0.04
C ASN A 77 25.53 13.32 -1.16
N ALA A 78 24.38 14.01 -1.16
CA ALA A 78 24.00 14.93 -2.23
C ALA A 78 24.97 16.10 -2.33
N VAL A 79 25.29 16.76 -1.21
CA VAL A 79 26.24 17.88 -1.19
C VAL A 79 27.62 17.43 -1.68
N PHE A 80 28.12 16.29 -1.19
CA PHE A 80 29.41 15.76 -1.61
C PHE A 80 29.43 15.39 -3.10
N TYR A 81 28.45 14.61 -3.55
CA TYR A 81 28.34 14.17 -4.94
C TYR A 81 28.19 15.36 -5.89
N LEU A 82 27.28 16.30 -5.58
CA LEU A 82 27.05 17.48 -6.40
C LEU A 82 28.27 18.38 -6.43
N GLY A 83 28.93 18.61 -5.28
CA GLY A 83 30.21 19.33 -5.26
C GLY A 83 31.26 18.66 -6.14
N PHE A 84 31.35 17.33 -6.11
CA PHE A 84 32.29 16.57 -6.92
C PHE A 84 32.02 16.65 -8.42
N VAL A 85 30.76 16.59 -8.84
CA VAL A 85 30.36 16.73 -10.27
C VAL A 85 30.17 18.19 -10.70
N GLY A 86 30.65 19.15 -9.89
CA GLY A 86 30.60 20.58 -10.20
C GLY A 86 29.23 21.24 -10.03
N GLY A 87 28.22 20.51 -9.55
CA GLY A 87 26.88 21.03 -9.26
C GLY A 87 25.90 20.91 -10.43
N ASN A 88 26.19 20.04 -11.41
CA ASN A 88 25.28 19.78 -12.53
C ASN A 88 24.65 18.39 -12.43
N LEU A 89 23.32 18.33 -12.49
CA LEU A 89 22.56 17.06 -12.61
C LEU A 89 22.36 16.62 -14.05
N LYS A 90 22.43 17.55 -15.01
CA LYS A 90 22.23 17.25 -16.42
C LYS A 90 23.58 16.98 -17.06
N ASN A 91 23.55 16.10 -18.06
CA ASN A 91 24.61 16.11 -19.06
C ASN A 91 24.62 17.49 -19.70
N ASP A 92 25.78 18.14 -19.67
CA ASP A 92 25.99 19.46 -20.25
C ASP A 92 25.54 19.52 -21.72
N VAL A 93 25.16 20.72 -22.17
CA VAL A 93 24.63 20.96 -23.53
C VAL A 93 25.74 20.78 -24.58
N PHE A 94 27.00 20.83 -24.15
CA PHE A 94 28.17 20.64 -25.01
C PHE A 94 28.59 19.17 -25.07
N PRO A 95 28.74 18.59 -26.28
CA PRO A 95 29.15 17.20 -26.45
C PRO A 95 30.62 16.95 -26.05
N GLN A 96 31.45 17.99 -25.98
CA GLN A 96 32.84 17.94 -25.52
C GLN A 96 32.94 18.05 -23.99
N PHE A 97 32.70 16.95 -23.28
CA PHE A 97 33.00 16.87 -21.84
C PHE A 97 34.51 16.85 -21.59
N PHE A 98 34.95 17.42 -20.47
CA PHE A 98 36.16 16.91 -19.84
C PHE A 98 35.77 15.64 -19.09
N HIS A 99 36.21 14.49 -19.61
CA HIS A 99 36.04 13.21 -18.94
C HIS A 99 37.13 13.08 -17.89
N TYR A 100 36.76 13.18 -16.61
CA TYR A 100 37.66 12.71 -15.56
C TYR A 100 37.79 11.19 -15.61
N ASP A 101 36.66 10.50 -15.87
CA ASP A 101 36.50 9.05 -15.98
C ASP A 101 35.20 8.72 -16.77
N ARG A 102 34.99 7.46 -17.17
CA ARG A 102 33.75 6.89 -17.72
C ARG A 102 32.51 7.27 -16.89
N PHE A 103 32.65 7.38 -15.57
CA PHE A 103 31.51 7.65 -14.67
C PHE A 103 31.38 9.12 -14.26
N TYR A 104 32.41 9.94 -14.46
CA TYR A 104 32.43 11.32 -13.96
C TYR A 104 32.71 12.31 -15.08
N ARG A 105 31.74 13.20 -15.30
CA ARG A 105 31.79 14.27 -16.29
C ARG A 105 31.83 15.59 -15.53
N ILE A 106 32.83 16.41 -15.81
CA ILE A 106 32.94 17.74 -15.21
C ILE A 106 32.31 18.73 -16.20
N PRO A 107 31.28 19.48 -15.79
CA PRO A 107 30.58 20.44 -16.65
C PRO A 107 31.45 21.67 -16.98
N TYR A 108 31.21 22.27 -18.14
CA TYR A 108 31.84 23.51 -18.58
C TYR A 108 30.89 24.67 -18.34
N TYR A 109 31.21 25.52 -17.37
CA TYR A 109 30.35 26.65 -16.98
C TYR A 109 30.64 27.96 -17.72
N TYR A 110 31.45 27.95 -18.76
CA TYR A 110 31.77 29.16 -19.53
C TYR A 110 31.81 28.84 -21.02
N TYR A 111 31.07 29.60 -21.81
CA TYR A 111 30.98 29.41 -23.25
C TYR A 111 30.69 30.73 -23.98
N GLU A 112 31.46 31.03 -25.04
CA GLU A 112 31.27 32.20 -25.91
C GLU A 112 31.08 33.54 -25.17
N GLY A 113 31.90 33.80 -24.15
CA GLY A 113 31.81 35.05 -23.38
C GLY A 113 30.79 35.01 -22.22
N ASN A 114 29.98 33.96 -22.12
CA ASN A 114 28.90 33.86 -21.15
C ASN A 114 29.21 32.84 -20.05
N SER A 115 28.86 33.21 -18.82
CA SER A 115 28.84 32.28 -17.68
C SER A 115 27.53 31.50 -17.68
N LEU A 116 27.62 30.18 -17.51
CA LEU A 116 26.52 29.24 -17.34
C LEU A 116 26.42 28.75 -15.88
N ILE A 117 27.19 29.35 -14.97
CA ILE A 117 27.11 29.07 -13.53
C ILE A 117 25.70 29.43 -13.04
N LEU A 118 25.10 28.52 -12.27
CA LEU A 118 23.80 28.77 -11.66
C LEU A 118 23.90 29.81 -10.54
N THR A 119 22.85 30.60 -10.37
CA THR A 119 22.66 31.38 -9.15
C THR A 119 22.50 30.43 -7.95
N GLU A 120 22.73 30.94 -6.74
CA GLU A 120 22.51 30.18 -5.51
C GLU A 120 21.09 29.61 -5.44
N GLU A 121 20.08 30.43 -5.73
CA GLU A 121 18.68 30.00 -5.79
C GLU A 121 18.46 28.92 -6.86
N GLY A 122 19.10 29.07 -8.02
CA GLY A 122 19.07 28.07 -9.10
C GLY A 122 19.67 26.74 -8.65
N PHE A 123 20.80 26.77 -7.95
CA PHE A 123 21.42 25.58 -7.39
C PHE A 123 20.53 24.92 -6.32
N LYS A 124 20.01 25.69 -5.36
CA LYS A 124 19.10 25.20 -4.31
C LYS A 124 17.89 24.48 -4.90
N ASN A 125 17.17 25.15 -5.81
CA ASN A 125 15.86 24.71 -6.27
C ASN A 125 15.91 23.72 -7.45
N LEU A 126 16.85 23.91 -8.39
CA LEU A 126 16.89 23.11 -9.63
C LEU A 126 17.85 21.92 -9.52
N VAL A 127 18.84 21.99 -8.61
CA VAL A 127 19.87 20.96 -8.45
C VAL A 127 19.64 20.20 -7.15
N LEU A 128 19.86 20.82 -5.99
CA LEU A 128 19.86 20.08 -4.72
C LEU A 128 18.46 19.55 -4.37
N ALA A 129 17.42 20.40 -4.39
CA ALA A 129 16.05 19.97 -4.12
C ALA A 129 15.59 18.87 -5.09
N LYS A 130 15.95 19.00 -6.38
CA LYS A 130 15.63 18.00 -7.39
C LYS A 130 16.31 16.66 -7.10
N TYR A 131 17.61 16.66 -6.82
CA TYR A 131 18.35 15.45 -6.49
C TYR A 131 17.74 14.74 -5.28
N MET A 132 17.41 15.49 -4.23
CA MET A 132 16.76 14.94 -3.03
C MET A 132 15.42 14.29 -3.40
N ASN A 133 14.52 15.02 -4.07
CA ASN A 133 13.20 14.50 -4.45
C ASN A 133 13.28 13.22 -5.30
N GLU A 134 14.23 13.13 -6.23
CA GLU A 134 14.41 11.97 -7.10
C GLU A 134 14.98 10.74 -6.37
N ASN A 135 15.63 10.93 -5.22
CA ASN A 135 16.31 9.87 -4.49
C ASN A 135 15.68 9.51 -3.14
N LEU A 136 14.80 10.35 -2.57
CA LEU A 136 14.14 10.09 -1.28
C LEU A 136 13.42 8.73 -1.25
N ARG A 137 12.67 8.39 -2.30
CA ARG A 137 11.95 7.11 -2.40
C ARG A 137 12.89 5.90 -2.44
N LYS A 138 14.05 6.04 -3.08
CA LYS A 138 15.08 4.99 -3.10
C LYS A 138 15.73 4.86 -1.74
N CYS A 139 16.00 6.00 -1.09
CA CYS A 139 16.61 6.06 0.23
C CYS A 139 15.75 5.39 1.30
N THR A 140 14.43 5.62 1.30
CA THR A 140 13.50 4.90 2.21
C THR A 140 13.27 3.45 1.79
N ASN A 141 13.68 3.07 0.57
CA ASN A 141 13.40 1.78 -0.06
C ASN A 141 11.91 1.38 0.06
N ASN A 142 11.01 2.35 -0.16
CA ASN A 142 9.56 2.20 0.05
C ASN A 142 9.19 1.64 1.43
N PHE A 143 9.96 1.98 2.47
CA PHE A 143 9.77 1.53 3.84
C PHE A 143 9.68 0.00 4.02
N LYS A 144 10.35 -0.78 3.15
CA LYS A 144 10.41 -2.25 3.25
C LYS A 144 10.91 -2.76 4.60
N ALA A 145 11.65 -1.95 5.38
CA ALA A 145 12.04 -2.33 6.74
C ALA A 145 10.85 -2.49 7.71
N PHE A 146 9.66 -2.03 7.34
CA PHE A 146 8.45 -2.02 8.15
C PHE A 146 7.31 -2.80 7.49
N GLU A 147 7.56 -4.02 7.01
CA GLU A 147 6.59 -4.84 6.25
C GLU A 147 5.27 -5.11 6.98
N ASN A 148 5.28 -5.05 8.32
CA ASN A 148 4.10 -5.25 9.16
C ASN A 148 3.13 -4.06 9.15
N LEU A 149 3.51 -2.94 8.53
CA LEU A 149 2.73 -1.73 8.45
C LEU A 149 2.43 -1.37 7.01
N ARG A 150 1.19 -0.97 6.74
CA ARG A 150 0.82 -0.39 5.45
C ARG A 150 1.18 1.10 5.44
N ILE A 151 2.38 1.42 4.99
CA ILE A 151 2.85 2.81 4.84
C ILE A 151 2.45 3.30 3.45
N VAL A 152 1.71 4.41 3.41
CA VAL A 152 1.35 5.10 2.18
C VAL A 152 2.18 6.38 2.11
N ASP A 153 3.14 6.42 1.19
CA ASP A 153 3.92 7.63 0.93
C ASP A 153 3.29 8.48 -0.18
N SER A 154 3.38 9.79 -0.04
CA SER A 154 3.06 10.75 -1.09
C SER A 154 4.35 11.32 -1.67
N SER A 155 4.24 12.09 -2.76
CA SER A 155 5.42 12.79 -3.29
C SER A 155 5.94 13.80 -2.27
N ALA A 156 7.14 13.55 -1.74
CA ALA A 156 7.85 14.48 -0.88
C ALA A 156 8.38 15.67 -1.70
N ARG A 157 8.42 16.85 -1.07
CA ARG A 157 8.99 18.07 -1.65
C ARG A 157 10.08 18.58 -0.72
N THR A 158 11.28 18.70 -1.25
CA THR A 158 12.44 19.22 -0.54
C THR A 158 12.49 20.73 -0.66
N THR A 159 12.68 21.41 0.47
CA THR A 159 13.07 22.82 0.55
C THR A 159 14.54 22.86 0.97
N VAL A 160 15.32 23.72 0.32
CA VAL A 160 16.76 23.85 0.59
C VAL A 160 17.05 25.24 1.14
N GLU A 161 17.71 25.27 2.29
CA GLU A 161 18.26 26.47 2.90
C GLU A 161 19.79 26.30 3.01
N MET A 162 20.51 27.41 2.89
CA MET A 162 21.96 27.47 3.10
C MET A 162 22.16 28.65 4.04
N SER A 163 22.82 28.38 5.16
CA SER A 163 23.26 29.41 6.09
C SER A 163 24.56 30.02 5.57
N ASP A 164 24.76 31.30 5.84
CA ASP A 164 25.96 32.03 5.41
C ASP A 164 27.22 31.58 6.18
N ASP A 165 27.03 30.96 7.36
CA ASP A 165 28.07 30.89 8.39
C ASP A 165 28.51 29.45 8.76
N GLU A 166 27.89 28.42 8.18
CA GLU A 166 28.08 27.04 8.65
C GLU A 166 28.28 26.02 7.52
N VAL A 167 29.44 25.36 7.53
CA VAL A 167 29.68 24.13 6.74
C VAL A 167 29.60 22.95 7.69
N ILE A 168 28.41 22.33 7.77
CA ILE A 168 28.17 21.17 8.62
C ILE A 168 28.59 19.90 7.85
N PHE A 169 29.58 19.18 8.38
CA PHE A 169 30.03 17.88 7.85
C PHE A 169 29.22 16.70 8.44
#